data_AF-A0A7J6TI99-F1
#
_entry.id   AF-A0A7J6TI99-F1
#
_cell.length_a   1.000
_cell.length_b   1.000
_cell.length_c   1.000
_cell.angle_alpha   90.00
_cell.angle_beta   90.00
_cell.angle_gamma   90.00
#
_symmetry.space_group_name_H-M   'P 1'
#
loop_
_entity.id
_entity.type
_entity.pdbx_description
1 polymer ?
#
loop_
_entity_poly.entity_id
_entity_poly.type
_entity_poly.pdbx_seq_one_letter_code
_entity_poly.pdbx_strand_id
1 'polypeptide(L)'
;VQLTSSDGVPVSHVPGLTWLPVLSPDDVHSILARGWEARAVGSTNVNEQSSRSHLIVSLKVEIVTPGRDRLTSKINLVDLAGSERLRKSGAVGQRQKEAVAINRSLSALGDVISARVTKNQHVPYR
;
A
#
# COMPACT_ATOMS: atom_id res chain seq x y z
N VAL A 1 12.49 -16.61 2.62
CA VAL A 1 12.98 -16.24 3.97
C VAL A 1 11.96 -15.31 4.59
N GLN A 2 11.25 -15.76 5.64
CA GLN A 2 10.35 -14.87 6.38
C GLN A 2 11.21 -13.84 7.09
N LEU A 3 11.09 -12.58 6.69
CA LEU A 3 11.65 -11.48 7.46
C LEU A 3 10.73 -11.33 8.68
N THR A 4 11.28 -11.37 9.88
CA THR A 4 10.57 -10.94 11.10
C THR A 4 11.00 -9.51 11.36
N SER A 5 10.05 -8.61 11.54
CA SER A 5 10.34 -7.25 11.98
C SER A 5 10.83 -7.30 13.44
N SER A 6 11.63 -6.31 13.84
CA SER A 6 12.22 -6.22 15.19
C SER A 6 11.19 -6.15 16.33
N ASP A 7 9.92 -5.90 16.00
CA ASP A 7 8.77 -5.85 16.91
C ASP A 7 7.94 -7.15 16.93
N GLY A 8 8.44 -8.25 16.33
CA GLY A 8 7.75 -9.54 16.28
C GLY A 8 6.55 -9.58 15.33
N VAL A 9 6.34 -8.53 14.53
CA VAL A 9 5.26 -8.50 13.54
C VAL A 9 5.68 -9.33 12.31
N PRO A 10 4.82 -10.23 11.81
CA PRO A 10 5.11 -10.97 10.59
C PRO A 10 5.29 -9.99 9.43
N VAL A 11 6.44 -10.03 8.75
CA VAL A 11 6.63 -9.19 7.57
C VAL A 11 5.78 -9.76 6.44
N SER A 12 4.84 -8.94 5.97
CA SER A 12 4.06 -9.27 4.78
C SER A 12 4.97 -9.28 3.56
N HIS A 13 5.00 -10.41 2.86
CA HIS A 13 5.74 -10.63 1.62
C HIS A 13 4.73 -10.72 0.48
N VAL A 14 4.95 -9.94 -0.57
CA VAL A 14 4.15 -9.99 -1.81
C VAL A 14 4.94 -10.77 -2.86
N PRO A 15 4.54 -12.01 -3.21
CA PRO A 15 5.19 -12.77 -4.27
C PRO A 15 5.12 -12.02 -5.61
N GLY A 16 6.23 -12.00 -6.35
CA GLY A 16 6.30 -11.33 -7.65
C GLY A 16 6.47 -9.81 -7.59
N LEU A 17 6.61 -9.20 -6.40
CA LEU A 17 6.91 -7.77 -6.29
C LEU A 17 8.29 -7.48 -6.91
N THR A 18 8.33 -6.52 -7.84
CA THR A 18 9.57 -6.09 -8.50
C THR A 18 10.29 -5.05 -7.65
N TRP A 19 11.59 -5.25 -7.40
CA TRP A 19 12.47 -4.28 -6.78
C TRP A 19 13.41 -3.69 -7.82
N LEU A 20 13.45 -2.36 -7.90
CA LEU A 20 14.32 -1.65 -8.82
C LEU A 20 15.42 -0.95 -8.03
N PRO A 21 16.70 -1.02 -8.46
CA PRO A 21 17.77 -0.27 -7.83
C PRO A 21 17.55 1.23 -8.05
N VAL A 22 17.93 2.03 -7.05
CA VAL A 22 17.86 3.49 -7.05
C VAL A 22 19.27 3.99 -6.78
N LEU A 23 19.83 4.77 -7.70
CA LEU A 23 21.18 5.31 -7.63
C LEU A 23 21.17 6.82 -7.39
N SER A 24 20.03 7.47 -7.64
CA SER A 24 19.84 8.90 -7.47
C SER A 24 18.41 9.23 -6.99
N PRO A 25 18.18 10.43 -6.44
CA PRO A 25 16.82 10.92 -6.17
C PRO A 25 15.91 10.91 -7.41
N ASP A 26 16.46 11.16 -8.60
CA ASP A 26 15.69 11.17 -9.85
C ASP A 26 15.13 9.79 -10.23
N ASP A 27 15.82 8.71 -9.85
CA ASP A 27 15.31 7.35 -10.02
C ASP A 27 14.05 7.13 -9.17
N VAL A 28 14.03 7.68 -7.95
CA VAL A 28 12.84 7.62 -7.07
C VAL A 28 11.68 8.36 -7.72
N HIS A 29 11.91 9.58 -8.20
CA HIS A 29 10.89 10.36 -8.90
C HIS A 29 10.34 9.63 -10.13
N SER A 30 11.22 9.01 -10.91
CA SER A 30 10.84 8.22 -12.09
C SER A 30 10.01 6.99 -11.74
N ILE A 31 10.36 6.28 -10.67
CA ILE A 31 9.58 5.13 -10.17
C ILE A 31 8.21 5.56 -9.67
N LEU A 32 8.12 6.68 -8.95
CA LEU A 32 6.85 7.25 -8.49
C LEU A 32 5.96 7.65 -9.68
N ALA A 33 6.51 8.34 -10.67
CA ALA A 33 5.80 8.70 -11.91
C ALA A 33 5.24 7.46 -12.62
N ARG A 34 6.06 6.42 -12.79
CA ARG A 34 5.61 5.13 -13.37
C ARG A 34 4.49 4.48 -12.55
N GLY A 35 4.54 4.56 -11.22
CA GLY A 35 3.48 4.06 -10.34
C GLY A 35 2.17 4.80 -10.54
N TRP A 36 2.22 6.13 -10.66
CA TRP A 36 1.06 6.95 -10.98
C TRP A 36 0.50 6.69 -12.38
N GLU A 37 1.35 6.57 -13.40
CA GLU A 37 0.93 6.23 -14.75
C GLU A 37 0.29 4.84 -14.83
N ALA A 38 0.88 3.83 -14.16
CA ALA A 38 0.29 2.50 -14.10
C ALA A 38 -1.09 2.50 -13.42
N ARG A 39 -1.29 3.36 -12.41
CA ARG A 39 -2.61 3.57 -11.79
C ARG A 39 -3.60 4.23 -12.76
N ALA A 40 -3.13 5.08 -13.66
CA ALA A 40 -3.97 5.78 -14.65
C ALA A 40 -4.30 4.92 -15.90
N VAL A 41 -3.30 4.22 -16.46
CA VAL A 41 -3.36 3.52 -17.76
C VAL A 41 -4.16 2.22 -17.73
N GLY A 42 -4.40 1.61 -16.56
CA GLY A 42 -5.30 0.46 -16.43
C GLY A 42 -6.77 0.74 -16.80
N SER A 43 -7.09 1.96 -17.25
CA SER A 43 -8.44 2.42 -17.52
C SER A 43 -8.52 3.22 -18.83
N THR A 44 -9.43 2.85 -19.73
CA THR A 44 -9.77 3.62 -20.93
C THR A 44 -10.69 4.82 -20.64
N ASN A 45 -10.92 5.16 -19.36
CA ASN A 45 -11.70 6.32 -18.95
C ASN A 45 -11.16 6.92 -17.63
N VAL A 46 -10.55 8.11 -17.75
CA VAL A 46 -9.39 8.54 -16.95
C VAL A 46 -9.68 8.96 -15.50
N ASN A 47 -10.93 9.15 -15.08
CA ASN A 47 -11.21 9.82 -13.79
C ASN A 47 -11.96 8.98 -12.75
N GLU A 48 -12.59 7.86 -13.13
CA GLU A 48 -13.48 7.14 -12.21
C GLU A 48 -12.80 5.95 -11.51
N GLN A 49 -11.65 5.46 -12.03
CA GLN A 49 -11.02 4.23 -11.53
C GLN A 49 -9.69 4.44 -10.79
N SER A 50 -9.01 5.58 -10.96
CA SER A 50 -7.89 5.97 -10.07
C SER A 50 -8.35 6.13 -8.61
N SER A 51 -9.60 6.56 -8.40
CA SER A 51 -10.26 6.57 -7.10
C SER A 51 -10.62 5.18 -6.56
N ARG A 52 -10.41 4.11 -7.34
CA ARG A 52 -10.90 2.75 -7.04
C ARG A 52 -9.81 1.71 -6.78
N SER A 53 -8.54 2.09 -6.92
CA SER A 53 -7.39 1.25 -6.59
C SER A 53 -6.52 1.91 -5.53
N HIS A 54 -5.98 1.11 -4.61
CA HIS A 54 -4.90 1.54 -3.71
C HIS A 54 -3.55 1.38 -4.41
N LEU A 55 -2.68 2.38 -4.28
CA LEU A 55 -1.30 2.32 -4.77
C LEU A 55 -0.36 2.25 -3.55
N ILE A 56 0.56 1.29 -3.58
CA ILE A 56 1.62 1.15 -2.58
C ILE A 56 2.96 1.18 -3.29
N VAL A 57 3.79 2.16 -2.97
CA VAL A 57 5.19 2.22 -3.39
C VAL A 57 6.07 1.95 -2.18
N SER A 58 6.89 0.89 -2.25
CA SER A 58 7.82 0.54 -1.18
C SER A 58 9.24 0.96 -1.55
N LEU A 59 9.88 1.75 -0.69
CA LEU A 59 11.29 2.09 -0.76
C LEU A 59 12.03 1.28 0.31
N LYS A 60 13.03 0.51 -0.10
CA LYS A 60 13.92 -0.21 0.82
C LYS A 60 15.24 0.53 0.87
N VAL A 61 15.63 0.98 2.06
CA VAL A 61 16.88 1.70 2.30
C VAL A 61 17.80 0.81 3.10
N GLU A 62 18.99 0.55 2.58
CA GLU A 62 20.04 -0.18 3.27
C GLU A 62 21.21 0.76 3.55
N ILE A 63 21.62 0.84 4.82
CA ILE A 63 22.77 1.63 5.25
C ILE A 63 23.83 0.65 5.74
N VAL A 64 24.99 0.68 5.09
CA VAL A 64 26.16 -0.13 5.45
C VAL A 64 27.22 0.83 5.98
N THR A 65 27.54 0.71 7.26
CA THR A 65 28.62 1.49 7.90
C THR A 65 29.73 0.53 8.31
N PRO A 66 31.00 0.80 7.95
CA PRO A 66 32.12 -0.06 8.36
C PRO A 66 32.17 -0.25 9.88
N GLY A 67 32.35 -1.50 10.32
CA GLY A 67 32.39 -1.84 11.75
C GLY A 67 31.04 -1.77 12.48
N ARG A 68 29.92 -1.62 11.77
CA ARG A 68 28.57 -1.69 12.33
C ARG A 68 27.70 -2.67 11.55
N ASP A 69 26.62 -3.11 12.19
CA ASP A 69 25.61 -3.91 11.54
C ASP A 69 24.92 -3.15 10.42
N ARG A 70 24.53 -3.88 9.37
CA ARG A 70 23.73 -3.34 8.27
C ARG A 70 22.35 -2.96 8.80
N LEU A 71 21.97 -1.70 8.59
CA LEU A 71 20.63 -1.21 8.90
C LEU A 71 19.76 -1.31 7.65
N THR A 72 18.59 -1.92 7.78
CA THR A 72 17.60 -2.01 6.69
C THR A 72 16.31 -1.36 7.16
N SER A 73 15.82 -0.39 6.39
CA SER A 73 14.52 0.25 6.60
C SER A 73 13.64 0.05 5.38
N LYS A 74 12.33 -0.01 5.59
CA LYS A 74 11.32 -0.06 4.54
C LYS A 74 10.33 1.07 4.77
N ILE A 75 10.25 1.98 3.82
CA ILE A 75 9.28 3.07 3.80
C ILE A 75 8.18 2.67 2.81
N ASN A 76 6.92 2.77 3.22
CA ASN A 76 5.78 2.54 2.33
C ASN A 76 5.05 3.87 2.13
N LEU A 77 4.95 4.29 0.87
CA LEU A 77 4.11 5.41 0.45
C LEU A 77 2.80 4.80 -0.06
N VAL A 78 1.71 5.12 0.62
CA VAL A 78 0.39 4.51 0.37
C VAL A 78 -0.58 5.60 -0.04
N ASP A 79 -1.12 5.46 -1.24
CA ASP A 79 -2.19 6.30 -1.78
C ASP A 79 -3.47 5.44 -1.85
N LEU A 80 -4.42 5.79 -0.99
CA LEU A 80 -5.63 5.00 -0.79
C LEU A 80 -6.72 5.41 -1.78
N ALA A 81 -7.53 4.43 -2.17
CA ALA A 81 -8.75 4.64 -2.92
C ALA A 81 -9.76 5.50 -2.12
N GLY A 82 -10.78 5.98 -2.83
CA GLY A 82 -11.89 6.74 -2.27
C GLY A 82 -12.62 5.99 -1.15
N SER A 83 -12.96 6.73 -0.09
CA SER A 83 -13.66 6.23 1.10
C SER A 83 -15.15 6.52 1.08
N GLU A 84 -15.68 6.98 -0.05
CA GLU A 84 -17.07 7.36 -0.18
C GLU A 84 -18.01 6.16 0.03
N ARG A 85 -19.09 6.42 0.77
CA ARG A 85 -20.11 5.42 1.05
C ARG A 85 -20.88 5.09 -0.23
N LEU A 86 -21.08 3.79 -0.48
CA LEU A 86 -21.91 3.28 -1.59
C LEU A 86 -23.27 3.98 -1.75
N ARG A 87 -23.93 4.33 -0.64
CA ARG A 87 -25.23 5.01 -0.68
C ARG A 87 -25.17 6.38 -1.39
N LYS A 88 -23.99 7.01 -1.44
CA LYS A 88 -23.74 8.29 -2.13
C LYS A 88 -23.18 8.11 -3.54
N SER A 89 -22.71 6.92 -3.91
CA SER A 89 -22.04 6.70 -5.21
C SER A 89 -22.99 6.33 -6.35
N GLY A 90 -24.22 5.89 -6.05
CA GLY A 90 -25.18 5.45 -7.07
C GLY A 90 -24.73 4.22 -7.88
N ALA A 91 -23.67 3.52 -7.44
CA ALA A 91 -23.10 2.40 -8.17
C ALA A 91 -24.01 1.17 -8.14
N VAL A 92 -24.25 0.57 -9.31
CA VAL A 92 -25.06 -0.64 -9.49
C VAL A 92 -24.25 -1.75 -10.18
N GLY A 93 -24.69 -3.01 -10.03
CA GLY A 93 -24.08 -4.16 -10.71
C GLY A 93 -22.61 -4.35 -10.36
N GLN A 94 -21.75 -4.45 -11.38
CA GLN A 94 -20.31 -4.70 -11.19
C GLN A 94 -19.61 -3.56 -10.44
N ARG A 95 -20.01 -2.31 -10.71
CA ARG A 95 -19.46 -1.13 -10.01
C ARG A 95 -19.83 -1.12 -8.53
N GLN A 96 -20.98 -1.68 -8.15
CA GLN A 96 -21.37 -1.82 -6.75
C GLN A 96 -20.47 -2.83 -6.04
N LYS A 97 -20.22 -4.00 -6.65
CA LYS A 97 -19.34 -5.03 -6.09
C LYS A 97 -17.93 -4.52 -5.85
N GLU A 98 -17.40 -3.75 -6.79
CA GLU A 98 -16.09 -3.10 -6.68
C GLU A 98 -16.05 -2.08 -5.54
N ALA A 99 -17.03 -1.17 -5.47
CA ALA A 99 -17.12 -0.19 -4.39
C ALA A 99 -17.28 -0.83 -2.99
N VAL A 100 -17.94 -2.00 -2.90
CA VAL A 100 -17.98 -2.80 -1.66
C VAL A 100 -16.59 -3.34 -1.32
N ALA A 101 -15.86 -3.90 -2.30
CA ALA A 101 -14.53 -4.46 -2.06
C ALA A 101 -13.52 -3.38 -1.61
N ILE A 102 -13.56 -2.20 -2.24
CA ILE A 102 -12.74 -1.05 -1.86
C ILE A 102 -13.03 -0.63 -0.41
N ASN A 103 -14.30 -0.38 -0.10
CA ASN A 103 -14.70 0.03 1.26
C ASN A 103 -14.35 -1.04 2.30
N ARG A 104 -14.48 -2.32 1.97
CA ARG A 104 -14.07 -3.42 2.87
C ARG A 104 -12.59 -3.33 3.23
N SER A 105 -11.71 -3.09 2.26
CA SER A 105 -10.27 -2.94 2.53
C SER A 105 -9.95 -1.70 3.38
N LEU A 106 -10.67 -0.59 3.19
CA LEU A 106 -10.53 0.62 3.99
C LEU A 106 -11.06 0.45 5.42
N SER A 107 -12.18 -0.25 5.60
CA SER A 107 -12.70 -0.60 6.93
C SER A 107 -11.71 -1.48 7.69
N ALA A 108 -11.17 -2.52 7.04
CA ALA A 108 -10.17 -3.39 7.66
C ALA A 108 -8.90 -2.61 8.08
N LEU A 109 -8.44 -1.65 7.26
CA LEU A 109 -7.36 -0.74 7.65
C LEU A 109 -7.73 0.08 8.90
N GLY A 110 -8.95 0.62 8.94
CA GLY A 110 -9.46 1.34 10.11
C GLY A 110 -9.50 0.47 11.37
N ASP A 111 -9.92 -0.78 11.25
CA ASP A 111 -9.98 -1.74 12.37
C ASP A 111 -8.57 -2.06 12.91
N VAL A 112 -7.59 -2.26 12.03
CA VAL A 112 -6.18 -2.47 12.41
C VAL A 112 -5.62 -1.26 13.14
N ILE A 113 -5.83 -0.05 12.59
CA ILE A 113 -5.36 1.20 13.22
C ILE A 113 -6.01 1.37 14.60
N SER A 114 -7.32 1.20 14.69
CA SER A 114 -8.08 1.30 15.94
C SER A 114 -7.57 0.32 16.99
N ALA A 115 -7.38 -0.95 16.63
CA ALA A 115 -6.83 -1.98 17.52
C ALA A 115 -5.43 -1.63 18.02
N ARG A 116 -4.57 -1.05 17.17
CA ARG A 116 -3.22 -0.60 17.56
C ARG A 116 -3.23 0.60 18.49
N VAL A 117 -4.06 1.61 18.20
CA VAL A 117 -4.20 2.81 19.04
C VAL A 117 -4.74 2.43 20.43
N THR A 118 -5.72 1.54 20.48
CA THR A 118 -6.32 1.05 21.74
C THR A 118 -5.48 0.00 22.46
N LYS A 119 -4.32 -0.41 21.90
CA LYS A 119 -3.45 -1.46 22.44
C LYS A 119 -4.20 -2.78 22.69
N ASN A 120 -5.15 -3.11 21.82
CA ASN A 120 -5.87 -4.37 21.89
C ASN A 120 -4.89 -5.54 21.77
N GLN A 121 -5.13 -6.62 22.52
CA GLN A 121 -4.30 -7.82 22.48
C GLN A 121 -4.30 -8.46 21.08
N HIS A 122 -5.43 -8.40 20.39
CA HIS A 122 -5.56 -8.88 19.01
C HIS A 122 -5.66 -7.71 18.02
N VAL A 123 -4.92 -7.81 16.90
CA VAL A 123 -4.95 -6.84 15.80
C VAL A 123 -5.38 -7.58 14.51
N PRO A 124 -6.51 -7.22 13.89
CA PRO A 124 -7.12 -7.99 12.80
C PRO A 124 -6.47 -7.69 11.45
N TYR A 125 -5.24 -8.16 11.22
CA TYR A 125 -4.56 -8.00 9.93
C TYR A 125 -5.15 -8.85 8.79
N ARG A 126 -6.02 -9.82 9.09
CA ARG A 126 -6.59 -10.79 8.14
C ARG A 126 -8.05 -11.06 8.45
#